data_AF-A0A496QRW7-F1
#
_entry.id   AF-A0A496QRW7-F1
#
_cell.length_a   1.000
_cell.length_b   1.000
_cell.length_c   1.000
_cell.angle_alpha   90.00
_cell.angle_beta   90.00
_cell.angle_gamma   90.00
#
_symmetry.space_group_name_H-M   'P 1'
#
loop_
_entity.id
_entity.type
_entity.pdbx_description
1 polymer ?
#
loop_
_entity_poly.entity_id
_entity_poly.type
_entity_poly.pdbx_seq_one_letter_code
_entity_poly.pdbx_strand_id
1 'polypeptide(L)'
;MVLLFFTRLALYLLAFLIPIIHPAIVIAYDLPGWWLWFVLIPGEMAIAFFLAPPRLKLKYWLAAALGLLVFSFFISGFGSYFLLFITGGAAAFLLTLLIFKVGSICQAVAVFEQIFILFIYYVLLNFSRASEEIASESSGITQIILLLIVVTFITHGVVLYISAFKGRGGKRGRREAVFLLSFLLPLVLFLVFIIPKNY
;
A
#
# COMPACT_ATOMS: atom_id res chain seq x y z
N MET A 1 -8.94 11.84 -10.40
CA MET A 1 -9.07 10.43 -9.96
C MET A 1 -7.96 9.56 -10.53
N VAL A 2 -7.71 9.55 -11.85
CA VAL A 2 -6.64 8.74 -12.46
C VAL A 2 -5.24 9.03 -11.87
N LEU A 3 -4.85 10.29 -11.74
CA LEU A 3 -3.56 10.65 -11.13
C LEU A 3 -3.45 10.17 -9.66
N LEU A 4 -4.54 10.25 -8.88
CA LEU A 4 -4.56 9.77 -7.49
C LEU A 4 -4.44 8.24 -7.40
N PHE A 5 -5.03 7.52 -8.36
CA PHE A 5 -4.86 6.08 -8.47
C PHE A 5 -3.40 5.71 -8.77
N PHE A 6 -2.76 6.38 -9.74
CA PHE A 6 -1.36 6.10 -10.06
C PHE A 6 -0.42 6.46 -8.91
N THR A 7 -0.66 7.57 -8.20
CA THR A 7 0.14 7.89 -7.01
C THR A 7 -0.08 6.87 -5.90
N ARG A 8 -1.31 6.41 -5.67
CA ARG A 8 -1.62 5.35 -4.69
C ARG A 8 -0.90 4.05 -5.04
N LEU A 9 -0.97 3.63 -6.29
CA LEU A 9 -0.30 2.43 -6.80
C LEU A 9 1.22 2.55 -6.70
N ALA A 10 1.79 3.70 -7.07
CA ALA A 10 3.23 3.95 -6.98
C ALA A 10 3.73 3.87 -5.54
N LEU A 11 3.01 4.46 -4.58
CA LEU A 11 3.36 4.39 -3.16
C LEU A 11 3.27 2.96 -2.61
N TYR A 12 2.31 2.17 -3.10
CA TYR A 12 2.20 0.75 -2.76
C TYR A 12 3.38 -0.06 -3.29
N LEU A 13 3.67 0.06 -4.59
CA LEU A 13 4.80 -0.62 -5.23
C LEU A 13 6.15 -0.19 -4.61
N LEU A 14 6.29 1.09 -4.26
CA LEU A 14 7.48 1.60 -3.59
C LEU A 14 7.69 0.92 -2.24
N ALA A 15 6.63 0.73 -1.44
CA ALA A 15 6.72 0.00 -0.18
C ALA A 15 7.27 -1.43 -0.36
N PHE A 16 6.88 -2.12 -1.44
CA PHE A 16 7.37 -3.46 -1.76
C PHE A 16 8.71 -3.50 -2.50
N LEU A 17 9.19 -2.38 -3.03
CA LEU A 17 10.52 -2.28 -3.63
C LEU A 17 11.63 -2.06 -2.61
N ILE A 18 11.29 -1.53 -1.42
CA ILE A 18 12.26 -1.27 -0.34
C ILE A 18 13.14 -2.50 -0.03
N PRO A 19 12.61 -3.72 0.09
CA PRO A 19 13.40 -4.90 0.43
C PRO A 19 14.31 -5.40 -0.71
N ILE A 20 14.02 -5.03 -1.96
CA ILE A 20 14.91 -5.33 -3.10
C ILE A 20 16.16 -4.44 -3.06
N ILE A 21 16.04 -3.23 -2.52
CA ILE A 21 17.13 -2.25 -2.43
C ILE A 21 17.98 -2.48 -1.15
N HIS A 22 17.44 -3.16 -0.15
CA HIS A 22 18.13 -3.42 1.12
C HIS A 22 18.46 -4.91 1.32
N PRO A 23 19.74 -5.31 1.26
CA PRO A 23 20.13 -6.71 1.46
C PRO A 23 19.82 -7.23 2.88
N ALA A 24 19.64 -6.34 3.87
CA ALA A 24 19.22 -6.72 5.22
C ALA A 24 17.69 -6.75 5.42
N ILE A 25 16.88 -6.75 4.36
CA ILE A 25 15.46 -7.10 4.48
C ILE A 25 15.29 -8.40 3.71
N VAL A 26 15.62 -9.52 4.36
CA VAL A 26 15.47 -10.86 3.78
C VAL A 26 14.01 -11.25 3.86
N ILE A 27 13.20 -10.71 2.97
CA ILE A 27 11.93 -11.33 2.62
C ILE A 27 12.28 -12.44 1.66
N ALA A 28 11.90 -13.67 2.00
CA ALA A 28 11.88 -14.75 1.03
C ALA A 28 10.86 -14.37 -0.04
N TYR A 29 11.31 -13.63 -1.06
CA TYR A 29 10.58 -13.36 -2.28
C TYR A 29 10.54 -14.64 -3.11
N ASP A 30 9.89 -15.64 -2.56
CA ASP A 30 9.49 -16.81 -3.32
C ASP A 30 8.48 -16.38 -4.41
N LEU A 31 8.30 -17.26 -5.40
CA LEU A 31 7.39 -17.01 -6.50
C LEU A 31 5.98 -16.58 -6.03
N PRO A 32 5.40 -17.19 -4.96
CA PRO A 32 4.14 -16.73 -4.37
C PRO A 32 4.20 -15.29 -3.84
N GLY A 33 5.22 -14.91 -3.05
CA GLY A 33 5.35 -13.55 -2.52
C GLY A 33 5.42 -12.49 -3.62
N TRP A 34 6.20 -12.75 -4.68
CA TRP A 34 6.26 -11.86 -5.85
C TRP A 34 4.91 -11.71 -6.53
N TRP A 35 4.24 -12.85 -6.75
CA TRP A 35 2.95 -12.86 -7.43
C TRP A 35 1.90 -12.06 -6.66
N LEU A 36 1.83 -12.24 -5.34
CA LEU A 36 0.90 -11.53 -4.49
C LEU A 36 1.06 -10.01 -4.58
N TRP A 37 2.27 -9.52 -4.32
CA TRP A 37 2.51 -8.09 -4.08
C TRP A 37 2.66 -7.28 -5.37
N PHE A 38 3.17 -7.88 -6.45
CA PHE A 38 3.41 -7.18 -7.71
C PHE A 38 2.39 -7.51 -8.81
N VAL A 39 1.67 -8.63 -8.71
CA VAL A 39 0.72 -9.05 -9.74
C VAL A 39 -0.71 -9.05 -9.22
N LEU A 40 -1.03 -9.83 -8.19
CA LEU A 40 -2.39 -10.00 -7.70
C LEU A 40 -2.94 -8.69 -7.16
N ILE A 41 -2.27 -8.05 -6.21
CA ILE A 41 -2.79 -6.83 -5.58
C ILE A 41 -2.87 -5.65 -6.58
N PRO A 42 -1.79 -5.31 -7.31
CA PRO A 42 -1.85 -4.30 -8.37
C PRO A 42 -2.87 -4.63 -9.47
N GLY A 43 -2.98 -5.91 -9.85
CA GLY A 43 -3.92 -6.40 -10.85
C GLY A 43 -5.37 -6.21 -10.42
N GLU A 44 -5.72 -6.61 -9.19
CA GLU A 44 -7.05 -6.40 -8.61
C GLU A 44 -7.40 -4.91 -8.51
N MET A 45 -6.45 -4.07 -8.11
CA MET A 45 -6.62 -2.61 -8.12
C MET A 45 -6.90 -2.09 -9.54
N ALA A 46 -6.17 -2.58 -10.54
CA ALA A 46 -6.33 -2.17 -11.94
C ALA A 46 -7.69 -2.64 -12.51
N ILE A 47 -8.10 -3.88 -12.24
CA ILE A 47 -9.42 -4.41 -12.64
C ILE A 47 -10.52 -3.57 -11.97
N ALA A 48 -10.42 -3.31 -10.66
CA ALA A 48 -11.39 -2.52 -9.93
C ALA A 48 -11.51 -1.08 -10.44
N PHE A 49 -10.41 -0.46 -10.88
CA PHE A 49 -10.40 0.94 -11.30
C PHE A 49 -10.69 1.13 -12.79
N PHE A 50 -9.96 0.43 -13.67
CA PHE A 50 -10.01 0.62 -15.12
C PHE A 50 -11.08 -0.19 -15.82
N LEU A 51 -11.41 -1.38 -15.32
CA LEU A 51 -12.38 -2.28 -15.96
C LEU A 51 -13.78 -2.17 -15.36
N ALA A 52 -13.96 -1.32 -14.34
CA ALA A 52 -15.26 -1.07 -13.73
C ALA A 52 -16.34 -0.69 -14.76
N PRO A 53 -17.61 -1.05 -14.50
CA PRO A 53 -18.74 -0.62 -15.32
C PRO A 53 -18.74 0.91 -15.53
N PRO A 54 -19.08 1.41 -16.73
CA PRO A 54 -19.73 0.71 -17.84
C PRO A 54 -18.79 0.01 -18.84
N ARG A 55 -17.47 0.05 -18.65
CA ARG A 55 -16.50 -0.47 -19.64
C ARG A 55 -16.61 -1.98 -19.86
N LEU A 56 -16.74 -2.73 -18.77
CA LEU A 56 -17.16 -4.13 -18.81
C LEU A 56 -18.54 -4.27 -18.16
N LYS A 57 -19.34 -5.22 -18.66
CA LYS A 57 -20.57 -5.61 -17.97
C LYS A 57 -20.20 -6.18 -16.59
N LEU A 58 -21.03 -5.92 -15.58
CA LEU A 58 -20.79 -6.33 -14.18
C LEU A 58 -20.34 -7.79 -14.06
N LYS A 59 -20.97 -8.70 -14.80
CA LYS A 59 -20.63 -10.13 -14.81
C LYS A 59 -19.19 -10.42 -15.26
N TYR A 60 -18.74 -9.80 -16.36
CA TYR A 60 -17.39 -9.99 -16.88
C TYR A 60 -16.34 -9.28 -16.03
N TRP A 61 -16.71 -8.16 -15.43
CA TRP A 61 -15.83 -7.43 -14.53
C TRP A 61 -15.57 -8.22 -13.23
N LEU A 62 -16.61 -8.78 -12.61
CA LEU A 62 -16.46 -9.69 -11.47
C LEU A 62 -15.75 -10.99 -11.84
N ALA A 63 -16.01 -11.53 -13.04
CA ALA A 63 -15.31 -12.72 -13.53
C ALA A 63 -13.82 -12.45 -13.76
N ALA A 64 -13.42 -11.24 -14.17
CA ALA A 64 -12.01 -10.89 -14.32
C ALA A 64 -11.28 -10.84 -12.98
N ALA A 65 -11.88 -10.19 -11.97
CA ALA A 65 -11.35 -10.16 -10.61
C ALA A 65 -11.28 -11.57 -10.00
N LEU A 66 -12.39 -12.30 -10.04
CA LEU A 66 -12.44 -13.67 -9.52
C LEU A 66 -11.51 -14.60 -10.29
N GLY A 67 -11.34 -14.39 -11.60
CA GLY A 67 -10.39 -15.12 -12.43
C GLY A 67 -8.94 -14.89 -12.03
N LEU A 68 -8.54 -13.64 -11.72
CA LEU A 68 -7.19 -13.34 -11.26
C LEU A 68 -6.93 -13.93 -9.86
N LEU A 69 -7.90 -13.82 -8.94
CA LEU A 69 -7.85 -14.49 -7.64
C LEU A 69 -7.71 -16.01 -7.77
N VAL A 70 -8.54 -16.65 -8.60
CA VAL A 70 -8.51 -18.10 -8.81
C VAL A 70 -7.21 -18.53 -9.48
N PHE A 71 -6.74 -17.80 -10.49
CA PHE A 71 -5.47 -18.07 -11.15
C PHE A 71 -4.30 -18.00 -10.16
N SER A 72 -4.35 -17.08 -9.21
CA SER A 72 -3.31 -16.93 -8.20
C SER A 72 -3.19 -18.14 -7.28
N PHE A 73 -4.24 -18.96 -7.13
CA PHE A 73 -4.15 -20.23 -6.41
C PHE A 73 -3.26 -21.26 -7.09
N PHE A 74 -3.20 -21.26 -8.42
CA PHE A 74 -2.31 -22.17 -9.15
C PHE A 74 -0.83 -21.83 -8.91
N ILE A 75 -0.53 -20.60 -8.49
CA ILE A 75 0.83 -20.14 -8.21
C ILE A 75 1.18 -20.31 -6.72
N SER A 76 0.28 -19.96 -5.80
CA SER A 76 0.55 -20.12 -4.36
C SER A 76 0.40 -21.55 -3.86
N GLY A 77 -0.41 -22.37 -4.54
CA GLY A 77 -0.91 -23.64 -4.01
C GLY A 77 -1.81 -23.47 -2.78
N PHE A 78 -2.22 -24.59 -2.18
CA PHE A 78 -3.01 -24.65 -0.94
C PHE A 78 -2.14 -24.60 0.34
N GLY A 79 -1.12 -23.74 0.34
CA GLY A 79 -0.20 -23.58 1.47
C GLY A 79 -0.67 -22.54 2.48
N SER A 80 0.21 -22.21 3.44
CA SER A 80 -0.07 -21.24 4.51
C SER A 80 -0.41 -19.83 4.02
N TYR A 81 -0.01 -19.46 2.80
CA TYR A 81 -0.29 -18.15 2.19
C TYR A 81 -1.69 -18.04 1.54
N PHE A 82 -2.44 -19.15 1.46
CA PHE A 82 -3.74 -19.21 0.79
C PHE A 82 -4.72 -18.12 1.26
N LEU A 83 -4.89 -17.98 2.58
CA LEU A 83 -5.78 -16.97 3.15
C LEU A 83 -5.33 -15.55 2.82
N LEU A 84 -4.02 -15.33 2.77
CA LEU A 84 -3.45 -14.02 2.51
C LEU A 84 -3.65 -13.59 1.05
N PHE A 85 -3.63 -14.53 0.10
CA PHE A 85 -3.97 -14.27 -1.29
C PHE A 85 -5.43 -13.90 -1.48
N ILE A 86 -6.35 -14.65 -0.85
CA ILE A 86 -7.79 -14.36 -0.92
C ILE A 86 -8.08 -13.01 -0.30
N THR A 87 -7.66 -12.84 0.95
CA THR A 87 -8.00 -11.64 1.71
C THR A 87 -7.28 -10.42 1.14
N GLY A 88 -6.01 -10.54 0.75
CA GLY A 88 -5.23 -9.47 0.13
C GLY A 88 -5.79 -9.02 -1.23
N GLY A 89 -6.04 -9.96 -2.14
CA GLY A 89 -6.61 -9.65 -3.45
C GLY A 89 -8.04 -9.09 -3.37
N ALA A 90 -8.90 -9.74 -2.58
CA ALA A 90 -10.26 -9.25 -2.38
C ALA A 90 -10.29 -7.87 -1.69
N ALA A 91 -9.45 -7.65 -0.68
CA ALA A 91 -9.33 -6.34 -0.03
C ALA A 91 -8.85 -5.27 -1.02
N ALA A 92 -7.83 -5.57 -1.83
CA ALA A 92 -7.32 -4.64 -2.84
C ALA A 92 -8.40 -4.22 -3.84
N PHE A 93 -9.19 -5.19 -4.34
CA PHE A 93 -10.31 -4.94 -5.23
C PHE A 93 -11.40 -4.09 -4.56
N LEU A 94 -11.89 -4.52 -3.39
CA LEU A 94 -12.99 -3.89 -2.67
C LEU A 94 -12.63 -2.48 -2.19
N LEU A 95 -11.44 -2.28 -1.61
CA LEU A 95 -10.98 -0.97 -1.18
C LEU A 95 -10.89 -0.01 -2.37
N THR A 96 -10.34 -0.47 -3.49
CA THR A 96 -10.25 0.35 -4.71
C THR A 96 -11.63 0.74 -5.24
N LEU A 97 -12.58 -0.19 -5.25
CA LEU A 97 -13.96 0.09 -5.62
C LEU A 97 -14.62 1.10 -4.67
N LEU A 98 -14.50 0.87 -3.36
CA LEU A 98 -15.15 1.70 -2.34
C LEU A 98 -14.62 3.13 -2.36
N ILE A 99 -13.31 3.30 -2.54
CA ILE A 99 -12.65 4.62 -2.54
C ILE A 99 -12.91 5.39 -3.83
N PHE A 100 -12.81 4.74 -5.00
CA PHE A 100 -12.82 5.45 -6.28
C PHE A 100 -14.14 5.38 -7.05
N LYS A 101 -15.05 4.45 -6.73
CA LYS A 101 -16.29 4.24 -7.49
C LYS A 101 -17.57 4.42 -6.67
N VAL A 102 -17.60 4.01 -5.41
CA VAL A 102 -18.81 4.12 -4.56
C VAL A 102 -19.01 5.52 -3.98
N GLY A 103 -17.96 6.35 -3.96
CA GLY A 103 -18.07 7.77 -3.62
C GLY A 103 -18.20 8.03 -2.11
N SER A 104 -18.93 9.09 -1.75
CA SER A 104 -18.86 9.69 -0.41
C SER A 104 -19.40 8.84 0.75
N ILE A 105 -20.18 7.80 0.45
CA ILE A 105 -20.83 6.94 1.44
C ILE A 105 -19.82 6.01 2.13
N CYS A 106 -18.71 5.67 1.45
CA CYS A 106 -17.70 4.75 1.94
C CYS A 106 -16.36 5.43 2.25
N GLN A 107 -16.35 6.75 2.50
CA GLN A 107 -15.10 7.49 2.77
C GLN A 107 -14.37 7.01 4.02
N ALA A 108 -15.10 6.56 5.04
CA ALA A 108 -14.52 5.96 6.24
C ALA A 108 -13.66 4.71 5.92
N VAL A 109 -13.95 4.03 4.81
CA VAL A 109 -13.20 2.84 4.38
C VAL A 109 -11.77 3.16 3.97
N ALA A 110 -11.49 4.41 3.54
CA ALA A 110 -10.14 4.84 3.21
C ALA A 110 -9.18 4.77 4.43
N VAL A 111 -9.70 4.82 5.66
CA VAL A 111 -8.90 4.65 6.88
C VAL A 111 -8.35 3.21 6.98
N PHE A 112 -9.14 2.20 6.60
CA PHE A 112 -8.68 0.81 6.61
C PHE A 112 -7.54 0.57 5.64
N GLU A 113 -7.47 1.33 4.55
CA GLU A 113 -6.36 1.22 3.61
C GLU A 113 -5.04 1.73 4.20
N GLN A 114 -5.10 2.82 4.99
CA GLN A 114 -3.92 3.30 5.71
C GLN A 114 -3.45 2.28 6.76
N ILE A 115 -4.39 1.60 7.42
CA ILE A 115 -4.08 0.50 8.36
C ILE A 115 -3.48 -0.69 7.63
N PHE A 116 -3.98 -1.04 6.44
CA PHE A 116 -3.44 -2.13 5.63
C PHE A 116 -1.99 -1.87 5.20
N ILE A 117 -1.68 -0.64 4.78
CA ILE A 117 -0.29 -0.25 4.46
C ILE A 117 0.58 -0.21 5.71
N LEU A 118 0.05 0.24 6.85
CA LEU A 118 0.78 0.18 8.12
C LEU A 118 1.11 -1.26 8.51
N PHE A 119 0.18 -2.18 8.34
CA PHE A 119 0.40 -3.61 8.56
C PHE A 119 1.49 -4.15 7.65
N ILE A 120 1.48 -3.79 6.36
CA ILE A 120 2.55 -4.14 5.42
C ILE A 120 3.89 -3.60 5.92
N TYR A 121 3.98 -2.31 6.28
CA TYR A 121 5.22 -1.75 6.82
C TYR A 121 5.67 -2.40 8.12
N TYR A 122 4.75 -2.76 9.02
CA TYR A 122 5.06 -3.49 10.24
C TYR A 122 5.66 -4.86 9.93
N VAL A 123 5.09 -5.60 8.98
CA VAL A 123 5.61 -6.87 8.50
C VAL A 123 7.02 -6.67 7.90
N LEU A 124 7.20 -5.66 7.04
CA LEU A 124 8.50 -5.32 6.45
C LEU A 124 9.56 -4.95 7.52
N LEU A 125 9.19 -4.16 8.52
CA LEU A 125 10.09 -3.76 9.61
C LEU A 125 10.48 -4.96 10.49
N ASN A 126 9.56 -5.88 10.78
CA ASN A 126 9.90 -7.10 11.51
C ASN A 126 10.88 -7.99 10.75
N PHE A 127 10.76 -8.09 9.42
CA PHE A 127 11.75 -8.78 8.60
C PHE A 127 13.11 -8.06 8.57
N SER A 128 13.11 -6.73 8.60
CA SER A 128 14.34 -5.93 8.75
C SER A 128 15.04 -6.21 10.07
N ARG A 129 14.30 -6.22 11.20
CA ARG A 129 14.85 -6.45 12.55
C ARG A 129 15.39 -7.87 12.74
N ALA A 130 14.74 -8.87 12.13
CA ALA A 130 15.26 -10.25 12.13
C ALA A 130 16.59 -10.40 11.38
N SER A 131 16.93 -9.45 10.51
CA SER A 131 18.20 -9.40 9.78
C SER A 131 19.19 -8.38 10.35
N GLU A 132 18.80 -7.56 11.33
CA GLU A 132 19.69 -6.63 12.04
C GLU A 132 20.71 -7.35 12.92
N GLU A 133 20.43 -8.58 13.38
CA GLU A 133 21.40 -9.46 14.04
C GLU A 133 22.60 -9.79 13.11
N ILE A 134 22.47 -9.55 11.80
CA ILE A 134 23.48 -9.76 10.76
C ILE A 134 24.07 -8.42 10.24
N ALA A 135 23.48 -7.25 10.53
CA ALA A 135 23.78 -5.99 9.85
C ALA A 135 24.15 -4.80 10.78
N SER A 136 25.08 -5.03 11.71
CA SER A 136 25.64 -3.97 12.57
C SER A 136 26.44 -2.88 11.83
N GLU A 137 26.63 -2.99 10.50
CA GLU A 137 27.45 -2.07 9.70
C GLU A 137 26.65 -1.03 8.86
N SER A 138 25.31 -1.08 8.79
CA SER A 138 24.52 -0.27 7.83
C SER A 138 23.57 0.78 8.45
N SER A 139 23.94 1.42 9.57
CA SER A 139 23.05 2.34 10.30
C SER A 139 22.50 3.52 9.48
N GLY A 140 23.22 3.99 8.46
CA GLY A 140 22.79 5.09 7.59
C GLY A 140 21.69 4.71 6.60
N ILE A 141 21.71 3.49 6.08
CA ILE A 141 20.75 3.04 5.05
C ILE A 141 19.41 2.70 5.70
N THR A 142 19.42 2.07 6.87
CA THR A 142 18.21 1.82 7.67
C THR A 142 17.46 3.11 7.99
N GLN A 143 18.17 4.20 8.32
CA GLN A 143 17.56 5.51 8.57
C GLN A 143 16.91 6.12 7.32
N ILE A 144 17.55 6.00 6.15
CA ILE A 144 16.98 6.45 4.89
C ILE A 144 15.72 5.66 4.55
N ILE A 145 15.70 4.35 4.80
CA ILE A 145 14.54 3.49 4.58
C ILE A 145 13.40 3.85 5.52
N LEU A 146 13.66 4.00 6.82
CA LEU A 146 12.65 4.44 7.79
C LEU A 146 12.05 5.78 7.40
N LEU A 147 12.90 6.73 6.98
CA LEU A 147 12.46 8.02 6.46
C LEU A 147 11.58 7.86 5.22
N LEU A 148 11.99 7.02 4.28
CA LEU A 148 11.23 6.75 3.05
C LEU A 148 9.87 6.11 3.35
N ILE A 149 9.82 5.13 4.26
CA ILE A 149 8.58 4.49 4.75
C ILE A 149 7.63 5.55 5.31
N VAL A 150 8.14 6.40 6.21
CA VAL A 150 7.39 7.49 6.82
C VAL A 150 6.84 8.45 5.76
N VAL A 151 7.70 8.95 4.88
CA VAL A 151 7.31 9.94 3.86
C VAL A 151 6.27 9.33 2.92
N THR A 152 6.47 8.08 2.52
CA THR A 152 5.55 7.33 1.65
C THR A 152 4.21 7.11 2.36
N PHE A 153 4.22 6.73 3.64
CA PHE A 153 3.02 6.55 4.46
C PHE A 153 2.21 7.83 4.59
N ILE A 154 2.84 8.95 4.94
CA ILE A 154 2.18 10.27 5.07
C ILE A 154 1.63 10.70 3.71
N THR A 155 2.44 10.59 2.65
CA THR A 155 2.03 10.97 1.29
C THR A 155 0.84 10.12 0.84
N HIS A 156 0.83 8.83 1.16
CA HIS A 156 -0.29 7.94 0.88
C HIS A 156 -1.57 8.35 1.61
N GLY A 157 -1.47 8.68 2.90
CA GLY A 157 -2.60 9.16 3.69
C GLY A 157 -3.21 10.44 3.11
N VAL A 158 -2.38 11.34 2.59
CA VAL A 158 -2.84 12.57 1.92
C VAL A 158 -3.52 12.26 0.58
N VAL A 159 -2.95 11.35 -0.22
CA VAL A 159 -3.56 10.89 -1.47
C VAL A 159 -4.93 10.27 -1.20
N LEU A 160 -5.05 9.42 -0.18
CA LEU A 160 -6.30 8.80 0.26
C LEU A 160 -7.32 9.82 0.76
N TYR A 161 -6.89 10.76 1.60
CA TYR A 161 -7.75 11.83 2.10
C TYR A 161 -8.35 12.63 0.93
N ILE A 162 -7.51 12.99 -0.04
CA ILE A 162 -7.92 13.74 -1.22
C ILE A 162 -8.81 12.89 -2.14
N SER A 163 -8.57 11.57 -2.27
CA SER A 163 -9.39 10.71 -3.14
C SER A 163 -10.76 10.42 -2.54
N ALA A 164 -10.82 10.13 -1.24
CA ALA A 164 -12.05 9.77 -0.56
C ALA A 164 -12.91 10.99 -0.24
N PHE A 165 -12.36 12.02 0.41
CA PHE A 165 -13.14 13.10 1.02
C PHE A 165 -13.45 14.30 0.10
N LYS A 166 -13.06 14.25 -1.18
CA LYS A 166 -13.36 15.30 -2.18
C LYS A 166 -14.83 15.26 -2.67
N GLY A 167 -15.77 15.40 -1.75
CA GLY A 167 -17.15 15.79 -2.04
C GLY A 167 -17.38 17.31 -2.03
N ARG A 168 -16.38 18.13 -1.65
CA ARG A 168 -16.50 19.61 -1.61
C ARG A 168 -15.23 20.29 -2.13
N GLY A 169 -15.18 20.51 -3.44
CA GLY A 169 -14.06 21.12 -4.14
C GLY A 169 -13.81 22.57 -3.71
N GLY A 170 -12.55 22.88 -3.40
CA GLY A 170 -12.08 24.26 -3.20
C GLY A 170 -10.61 24.31 -2.79
N LYS A 171 -9.99 25.50 -2.91
CA LYS A 171 -8.62 25.83 -2.44
C LYS A 171 -8.35 25.38 -0.99
N ARG A 172 -9.40 25.15 -0.20
CA ARG A 172 -9.40 24.73 1.21
C ARG A 172 -8.84 23.32 1.43
N GLY A 173 -9.27 22.31 0.66
CA GLY A 173 -8.75 20.93 0.79
C GLY A 173 -7.28 20.81 0.36
N ARG A 174 -6.82 21.67 -0.57
CA ARG A 174 -5.39 21.75 -0.94
C ARG A 174 -4.57 22.42 0.18
N ARG A 175 -5.12 23.43 0.85
CA ARG A 175 -4.51 24.04 2.04
C ARG A 175 -4.44 23.05 3.20
N GLU A 176 -5.50 22.30 3.47
CA GLU A 176 -5.54 21.28 4.54
C GLU A 176 -4.53 20.14 4.29
N ALA A 177 -4.44 19.65 3.05
CA ALA A 177 -3.42 18.67 2.66
C ALA A 177 -1.99 19.21 2.80
N VAL A 178 -1.74 20.47 2.38
CA VAL A 178 -0.44 21.13 2.55
C VAL A 178 -0.13 21.37 4.03
N PHE A 179 -1.13 21.72 4.85
CA PHE A 179 -0.95 21.92 6.30
C PHE A 179 -0.65 20.61 7.01
N LEU A 180 -1.37 19.54 6.67
CA LEU A 180 -1.10 18.19 7.18
C LEU A 180 0.31 17.72 6.78
N LEU A 181 0.71 17.89 5.52
CA LEU A 181 2.08 17.57 5.08
C LEU A 181 3.11 18.43 5.80
N SER A 182 2.89 19.74 5.90
CA SER A 182 3.84 20.66 6.52
C SER A 182 3.98 20.46 8.03
N PHE A 183 2.99 19.84 8.69
CA PHE A 183 3.04 19.52 10.12
C PHE A 183 3.54 18.10 10.39
N LEU A 184 3.02 17.09 9.67
CA LEU A 184 3.40 15.69 9.86
C LEU A 184 4.83 15.40 9.39
N LEU A 185 5.28 16.01 8.29
CA LEU A 185 6.61 15.73 7.73
C LEU A 185 7.74 16.16 8.68
N PRO A 186 7.75 17.37 9.27
CA PRO A 186 8.75 17.73 10.29
C PRO A 186 8.55 17.00 11.62
N LEU A 187 7.32 16.69 12.03
CA LEU A 187 7.06 15.90 13.25
C LEU A 187 7.66 14.50 13.14
N VAL A 188 7.47 13.83 12.00
CA VAL A 188 8.00 12.47 11.85
C VAL A 188 9.50 12.48 11.55
N LEU A 189 10.01 13.49 10.84
CA LEU A 189 11.47 13.72 10.78
C LEU A 189 12.06 13.86 12.18
N PHE A 190 11.44 14.68 13.04
CA PHE A 190 11.87 14.87 14.42
C PHE A 190 11.83 13.56 15.22
N LEU A 191 10.78 12.76 15.08
CA LEU A 191 10.69 11.44 15.73
C LEU A 191 11.76 10.47 15.23
N VAL A 192 12.03 10.41 13.92
CA VAL A 192 13.09 9.56 13.36
C VAL A 192 14.47 9.95 13.88
N PHE A 193 14.74 11.25 14.09
CA PHE A 193 16.01 11.73 14.63
C PHE A 193 16.13 11.61 16.16
N ILE A 194 15.02 11.45 16.89
CA ILE A 194 14.99 11.34 18.36
C ILE A 194 14.90 9.90 18.87
N ILE A 195 14.35 8.97 18.08
CA ILE A 195 14.35 7.55 18.45
C ILE A 195 15.81 7.13 18.65
N PRO A 196 16.19 6.70 19.87
CA PRO A 196 17.59 6.46 20.21
C PRO A 196 18.19 5.39 19.30
N LYS A 197 19.41 5.68 18.81
CA LYS A 197 20.18 4.85 17.86
C LYS A 197 20.58 3.45 18.37
N ASN A 198 20.20 3.10 19.59
CA ASN A 198 20.66 1.93 20.30
C ASN A 198 19.47 1.13 20.84
N TYR A 199 18.82 0.33 19.99
CA TYR A 199 18.04 -0.85 20.37
C TYR A 199 18.06 -1.87 19.26
#